data_AF-A0A7S0EUL9-F1
#
_entry.id   AF-A0A7S0EUL9-F1
#
_cell.length_a   1.000
_cell.length_b   1.000
_cell.length_c   1.000
_cell.angle_alpha   90.00
_cell.angle_beta   90.00
_cell.angle_gamma   90.00
#
_symmetry.space_group_name_H-M   'P 1'
#
loop_
_entity.id
_entity.type
_entity.pdbx_description
1 polymer ?
#
loop_
_entity_poly.entity_id
_entity_poly.type
_entity_poly.pdbx_seq_one_letter_code
_entity_poly.pdbx_strand_id
1 'polypeptide(L)'
;GAGGAGGAGGAGGAPAERAGVLTSGPERLSALRGVRITSVATSGLFSLALSTGGAVYAWGYGGEGQLGQGDEASRAAPTLIEELSHETVACIAVGDDHSLAATEGGALYSWGYGIDGRLGLAEAEGRLLPELVSALGGVRVTGVAAGRWHSLARTADGALYSWGGGGFGRLGHGDEASLRLPTLVAALSGVHVTGMAAGAHHTLALTDAGRLYSWGLGGNGRLGHGDTEPRLLPTPIASLVQSGVVVTCLAAGAHHSLAVTDQGALLTWGDGGGGRLGHGDINALVGVYIEADCLVPTPVEAMRGLCVVAVSAGEEHCLAVTRDGAAYTWGDYGRESTLGVPRHGGGGGAGGGAGDAMRGPLRYGGVAMDLRFMRDAAAACVG
;
A
#
# COMPACT_ATOMS: atom_id res chain seq x y z
N GLY A 1 -59.54 -23.66 1.85
CA GLY A 1 -59.63 -22.95 0.56
C GLY A 1 -58.77 -21.71 0.66
N ALA A 2 -57.75 -21.50 -0.17
CA ALA A 2 -57.87 -21.07 -1.59
C ALA A 2 -58.66 -19.75 -1.68
N GLY A 3 -58.18 -18.64 -2.23
CA GLY A 3 -56.91 -18.28 -2.84
C GLY A 3 -57.03 -16.91 -3.54
N GLY A 4 -55.87 -16.28 -3.84
CA GLY A 4 -55.59 -15.26 -4.89
C GLY A 4 -56.32 -13.91 -4.86
N ALA A 5 -55.86 -12.81 -5.48
CA ALA A 5 -54.59 -12.40 -6.11
C ALA A 5 -54.72 -10.93 -6.58
N GLY A 6 -53.58 -10.22 -6.70
CA GLY A 6 -53.34 -9.02 -7.56
C GLY A 6 -53.69 -7.66 -6.95
N GLY A 7 -52.95 -6.55 -7.11
CA GLY A 7 -51.71 -6.25 -7.83
C GLY A 7 -51.57 -4.72 -8.04
N ALA A 8 -50.36 -4.20 -7.81
CA ALA A 8 -49.67 -3.06 -8.45
C ALA A 8 -50.08 -1.56 -8.28
N GLY A 9 -49.04 -0.73 -8.05
CA GLY A 9 -48.91 0.71 -8.36
C GLY A 9 -48.48 1.56 -7.14
N GLY A 10 -47.29 2.16 -6.99
CA GLY A 10 -46.23 2.53 -7.91
C GLY A 10 -46.09 4.06 -8.01
N ALA A 11 -45.24 4.69 -7.18
CA ALA A 11 -44.61 6.01 -7.37
C ALA A 11 -43.73 6.31 -6.14
N GLY A 12 -42.46 6.70 -6.19
CA GLY A 12 -41.50 6.91 -7.27
C GLY A 12 -40.20 7.28 -6.55
N GLY A 13 -39.25 6.35 -6.49
CA GLY A 13 -37.93 6.59 -5.90
C GLY A 13 -37.12 7.51 -6.81
N ALA A 14 -36.54 8.56 -6.23
CA ALA A 14 -35.48 9.31 -6.89
C ALA A 14 -34.30 8.36 -7.18
N PRO A 15 -33.64 8.45 -8.35
CA PRO A 15 -32.55 7.55 -8.68
C PRO A 15 -31.37 7.86 -7.75
N ALA A 16 -30.88 6.82 -7.09
CA ALA A 16 -29.58 6.81 -6.43
C ALA A 16 -28.50 7.29 -7.42
N GLU A 17 -27.61 8.14 -6.92
CA GLU A 17 -26.46 8.66 -7.64
C GLU A 17 -25.68 7.55 -8.35
N ARG A 18 -25.21 7.87 -9.56
CA ARG A 18 -24.39 6.99 -10.39
C ARG A 18 -23.16 6.54 -9.61
N ALA A 19 -23.15 5.26 -9.23
CA ALA A 19 -21.92 4.52 -8.95
C ALA A 19 -20.94 4.76 -10.11
N GLY A 20 -19.72 5.17 -9.77
CA GLY A 20 -18.66 5.45 -10.74
C GLY A 20 -18.49 4.28 -11.71
N VAL A 21 -18.35 4.59 -12.99
CA VAL A 21 -18.05 3.60 -14.02
C VAL A 21 -16.68 3.03 -13.68
N LEU A 22 -16.59 1.72 -13.40
CA LEU A 22 -15.32 1.01 -13.32
C LEU A 22 -14.65 1.10 -14.70
N THR A 23 -13.63 1.93 -14.81
CA THR A 23 -12.92 2.17 -16.05
C THR A 23 -11.69 1.27 -16.10
N SER A 24 -11.47 0.68 -17.27
CA SER A 24 -10.45 -0.36 -17.47
C SER A 24 -9.10 0.23 -17.91
N GLY A 25 -8.87 1.53 -17.69
CA GLY A 25 -7.63 2.21 -18.05
C GLY A 25 -7.36 3.42 -17.16
N PRO A 26 -6.12 3.98 -17.19
CA PRO A 26 -5.79 5.16 -16.41
C PRO A 26 -6.67 6.34 -16.80
N GLU A 27 -7.31 6.96 -15.81
CA GLU A 27 -8.15 8.14 -16.01
C GLU A 27 -7.62 9.34 -15.25
N ARG A 28 -7.74 10.51 -15.88
CA ARG A 28 -7.37 11.77 -15.23
C ARG A 28 -8.50 12.20 -14.28
N LEU A 29 -8.21 12.26 -12.99
CA LEU A 29 -9.10 12.84 -11.99
C LEU A 29 -9.31 14.34 -12.26
N SER A 30 -10.46 14.69 -12.85
CA SER A 30 -10.76 16.08 -13.23
C SER A 30 -10.91 17.01 -12.04
N ALA A 31 -11.29 16.49 -10.88
CA ALA A 31 -11.44 17.24 -9.63
C ALA A 31 -10.12 17.87 -9.14
N LEU A 32 -8.96 17.31 -9.52
CA LEU A 32 -7.64 17.83 -9.16
C LEU A 32 -7.00 18.65 -10.31
N ARG A 33 -7.76 19.04 -11.33
CA ARG A 33 -7.23 19.87 -12.42
C ARG A 33 -6.74 21.21 -11.87
N GLY A 34 -5.49 21.55 -12.19
CA GLY A 34 -4.86 22.79 -11.74
C GLY A 34 -4.16 22.68 -10.39
N VAL A 35 -4.38 21.59 -9.65
CA VAL A 35 -3.62 21.28 -8.44
C VAL A 35 -2.40 20.45 -8.82
N ARG A 36 -1.21 20.88 -8.40
CA ARG A 36 0.02 20.11 -8.60
C ARG A 36 0.20 19.14 -7.43
N ILE A 37 0.01 17.86 -7.70
CA ILE A 37 0.15 16.77 -6.72
C ILE A 37 1.60 16.29 -6.68
N THR A 38 2.13 16.09 -5.47
CA THR A 38 3.49 15.59 -5.19
C THR A 38 3.48 14.16 -4.67
N SER A 39 2.42 13.73 -3.99
CA SER A 39 2.30 12.40 -3.42
C SER A 39 0.85 11.92 -3.42
N VAL A 40 0.68 10.60 -3.54
CA VAL A 40 -0.60 9.92 -3.39
C VAL A 40 -0.36 8.71 -2.50
N ALA A 41 -1.22 8.52 -1.50
CA ALA A 41 -1.25 7.34 -0.66
C ALA A 41 -2.61 6.66 -0.82
N THR A 42 -2.65 5.34 -0.99
CA THR A 42 -3.90 4.61 -1.26
C THR A 42 -3.96 3.29 -0.51
N SER A 43 -5.16 2.92 -0.10
CA SER A 43 -5.52 1.56 0.31
C SER A 43 -6.51 0.96 -0.71
N GLY A 44 -7.07 -0.20 -0.42
CA GLY A 44 -8.20 -0.75 -1.20
C GLY A 44 -9.51 0.03 -1.04
N LEU A 45 -9.60 0.93 -0.06
CA LEU A 45 -10.85 1.59 0.34
C LEU A 45 -10.85 3.09 0.05
N PHE A 46 -9.72 3.76 0.20
CA PHE A 46 -9.63 5.22 0.06
C PHE A 46 -8.24 5.69 -0.38
N SER A 47 -8.16 6.97 -0.74
CA SER A 47 -6.91 7.60 -1.17
C SER A 47 -6.76 9.00 -0.57
N LEU A 48 -5.50 9.38 -0.34
CA LEU A 48 -5.06 10.72 -0.04
C LEU A 48 -4.17 11.25 -1.16
N ALA A 49 -4.26 12.54 -1.47
CA ALA A 49 -3.33 13.24 -2.35
C ALA A 49 -2.77 14.50 -1.68
N LEU A 50 -1.46 14.69 -1.80
CA LEU A 50 -0.74 15.84 -1.28
C LEU A 50 -0.34 16.77 -2.44
N SER A 51 -0.62 18.06 -2.29
CA SER A 51 -0.20 19.08 -3.25
C SER A 51 1.18 19.68 -2.93
N THR A 52 1.81 20.37 -3.90
CA THR A 52 3.03 21.14 -3.66
C THR A 52 2.88 22.27 -2.63
N GLY A 53 1.65 22.70 -2.35
CA GLY A 53 1.37 23.73 -1.33
C GLY A 53 1.11 23.17 0.06
N GLY A 54 1.26 21.85 0.26
CA GLY A 54 0.99 21.20 1.55
C GLY A 54 -0.48 20.87 1.81
N ALA A 55 -1.39 21.19 0.89
CA ALA A 55 -2.80 20.82 1.03
C ALA A 55 -3.03 19.32 0.77
N VAL A 56 -3.88 18.70 1.60
CA VAL A 56 -4.23 17.27 1.54
C VAL A 56 -5.68 17.08 1.12
N TYR A 57 -5.91 16.22 0.13
CA TYR A 57 -7.23 15.84 -0.36
C TYR A 57 -7.51 14.37 -0.07
N ALA A 58 -8.74 14.03 0.31
CA ALA A 58 -9.16 12.65 0.59
C ALA A 58 -10.42 12.28 -0.19
N TRP A 59 -10.50 11.02 -0.64
CA TRP A 59 -11.68 10.43 -1.25
C TRP A 59 -11.71 8.91 -1.15
N GLY A 60 -12.87 8.30 -1.39
CA GLY A 60 -13.14 6.88 -1.25
C GLY A 60 -14.13 6.58 -0.12
N TYR A 61 -14.00 5.40 0.47
CA TYR A 61 -14.78 4.97 1.63
C TYR A 61 -14.42 5.80 2.87
N GLY A 62 -15.44 6.24 3.62
CA GLY A 62 -15.28 7.11 4.79
C GLY A 62 -15.84 6.56 6.09
N GLY A 63 -16.32 5.30 6.12
CA GLY A 63 -17.12 4.77 7.23
C GLY A 63 -16.43 4.69 8.59
N GLU A 64 -15.11 4.85 8.64
CA GLU A 64 -14.30 4.85 9.86
C GLU A 64 -13.69 6.23 10.15
N GLY A 65 -14.11 7.27 9.42
CA GLY A 65 -13.54 8.63 9.51
C GLY A 65 -12.19 8.80 8.84
N GLN A 66 -11.70 7.80 8.09
CA GLN A 66 -10.35 7.79 7.47
C GLN A 66 -10.12 8.91 6.45
N LEU A 67 -11.17 9.58 6.00
CA LEU A 67 -11.09 10.75 5.12
C LEU A 67 -10.76 12.05 5.87
N GLY A 68 -10.95 12.11 7.19
CA GLY A 68 -10.54 13.26 8.00
C GLY A 68 -11.41 14.51 7.81
N GLN A 69 -12.66 14.35 7.37
CA GLN A 69 -13.54 15.47 6.98
C GLN A 69 -14.65 15.76 8.00
N GLY A 70 -14.55 15.20 9.21
CA GLY A 70 -15.50 15.44 10.31
C GLY A 70 -16.77 14.60 10.26
N ASP A 71 -16.87 13.66 9.32
CA ASP A 71 -17.97 12.72 9.19
C ASP A 71 -17.50 11.36 8.63
N GLU A 72 -18.42 10.40 8.59
CA GLU A 72 -18.19 9.03 8.09
C GLU A 72 -18.66 8.82 6.63
N ALA A 73 -19.04 9.89 5.93
CA ALA A 73 -19.61 9.76 4.60
C ALA A 73 -18.52 9.53 3.54
N SER A 74 -18.78 8.57 2.64
CA SER A 74 -17.88 8.30 1.51
C SER A 74 -17.86 9.47 0.52
N ARG A 75 -16.72 9.70 -0.13
CA ARG A 75 -16.54 10.77 -1.11
C ARG A 75 -16.12 10.19 -2.45
N ALA A 76 -16.89 10.46 -3.51
CA ALA A 76 -16.55 9.98 -4.85
C ALA A 76 -15.44 10.79 -5.54
N ALA A 77 -15.11 11.98 -5.02
CA ALA A 77 -14.12 12.88 -5.58
C ALA A 77 -13.17 13.40 -4.50
N PRO A 78 -11.90 13.72 -4.86
CA PRO A 78 -10.95 14.38 -3.97
C PRO A 78 -11.54 15.65 -3.33
N THR A 79 -11.62 15.63 -2.00
CA THR A 79 -12.13 16.75 -1.19
C THR A 79 -11.05 17.19 -0.21
N LEU A 80 -10.86 18.50 -0.06
CA LEU A 80 -9.84 19.09 0.81
C LEU A 80 -10.11 18.72 2.28
N ILE A 81 -9.06 18.36 3.01
CA ILE A 81 -9.09 18.22 4.48
C ILE A 81 -8.87 19.61 5.08
N GLU A 82 -9.95 20.33 5.35
CA GLU A 82 -9.91 21.72 5.85
C GLU A 82 -9.12 21.85 7.17
N GLU A 83 -9.16 20.81 8.02
CA GLU A 83 -8.45 20.81 9.30
C GLU A 83 -6.93 20.85 9.15
N LEU A 84 -6.36 20.44 8.01
CA LEU A 84 -4.91 20.54 7.75
C LEU A 84 -4.53 21.79 6.95
N SER A 85 -5.49 22.66 6.60
CA SER A 85 -5.24 23.84 5.74
C SER A 85 -4.34 24.90 6.37
N HIS A 86 -4.20 24.88 7.70
CA HIS A 86 -3.30 25.77 8.44
C HIS A 86 -1.87 25.22 8.55
N GLU A 87 -1.64 23.98 8.14
CA GLU A 87 -0.35 23.30 8.17
C GLU A 87 0.25 23.22 6.76
N THR A 88 1.57 23.07 6.67
CA THR A 88 2.25 22.68 5.42
C THR A 88 2.64 21.21 5.52
N VAL A 89 1.80 20.33 4.96
CA VAL A 89 2.04 18.88 4.99
C VAL A 89 3.17 18.50 4.02
N ALA A 90 4.10 17.68 4.49
CA ALA A 90 5.27 17.22 3.73
C ALA A 90 5.15 15.77 3.25
N CYS A 91 4.51 14.90 4.05
CA CYS A 91 4.29 13.50 3.68
C CYS A 91 3.00 12.95 4.27
N ILE A 92 2.44 11.94 3.60
CA ILE A 92 1.16 11.30 3.91
C ILE A 92 1.31 9.79 3.81
N ALA A 93 0.57 9.05 4.63
CA ALA A 93 0.44 7.60 4.53
C ALA A 93 -0.97 7.15 4.91
N VAL A 94 -1.37 5.98 4.41
CA VAL A 94 -2.66 5.36 4.74
C VAL A 94 -2.46 3.90 5.06
N GLY A 95 -3.16 3.41 6.09
CA GLY A 95 -3.39 1.99 6.30
C GLY A 95 -4.72 1.58 5.65
N ASP A 96 -5.33 0.49 6.12
CA ASP A 96 -6.67 0.08 5.63
C ASP A 96 -7.72 1.16 5.92
N ASP A 97 -7.76 1.60 7.19
CA ASP A 97 -8.85 2.42 7.73
C ASP A 97 -8.36 3.63 8.54
N HIS A 98 -7.08 4.00 8.41
CA HIS A 98 -6.53 5.16 9.12
C HIS A 98 -5.48 5.88 8.26
N SER A 99 -5.22 7.12 8.63
CA SER A 99 -4.42 8.06 7.87
C SER A 99 -3.40 8.75 8.76
N LEU A 100 -2.25 9.08 8.17
CA LEU A 100 -1.17 9.82 8.81
C LEU A 100 -0.75 10.98 7.89
N ALA A 101 -0.41 12.12 8.49
CA ALA A 101 0.22 13.23 7.80
C ALA A 101 1.32 13.84 8.68
N ALA A 102 2.51 14.08 8.13
CA ALA A 102 3.54 14.84 8.83
C ALA A 102 3.83 16.16 8.11
N THR A 103 4.01 17.23 8.88
CA THR A 103 4.23 18.59 8.38
C THR A 103 5.71 18.87 8.14
N GLU A 104 6.04 19.92 7.39
CA GLU A 104 7.43 20.37 7.21
C GLU A 104 8.12 20.74 8.54
N GLY A 105 7.32 21.21 9.51
CA GLY A 105 7.75 21.48 10.89
C GLY A 105 8.00 20.21 11.72
N GLY A 106 7.60 19.05 11.21
CA GLY A 106 7.77 17.74 11.83
C GLY A 106 6.67 17.32 12.78
N ALA A 107 5.55 18.04 12.82
CA ALA A 107 4.36 17.61 13.57
C ALA A 107 3.69 16.43 12.85
N LEU A 108 3.19 15.45 13.61
CA LEU A 108 2.48 14.29 13.10
C LEU A 108 1.00 14.38 13.46
N TYR A 109 0.13 14.19 12.48
CA TYR A 109 -1.32 14.09 12.64
C TYR A 109 -1.79 12.69 12.25
N SER A 110 -2.80 12.18 12.94
CA SER A 110 -3.44 10.90 12.64
C SER A 110 -4.96 10.98 12.76
N TRP A 111 -5.68 10.20 11.95
CA TRP A 111 -7.14 10.10 12.00
C TRP A 111 -7.67 8.81 11.36
N GLY A 112 -8.97 8.56 11.50
CA GLY A 112 -9.66 7.35 11.08
C GLY A 112 -9.88 6.37 12.23
N TYR A 113 -9.78 5.08 11.94
CA TYR A 113 -10.05 4.01 12.89
C TYR A 113 -8.99 3.94 14.00
N GLY A 114 -9.45 3.92 15.26
CA GLY A 114 -8.59 4.03 16.45
C GLY A 114 -8.16 2.70 17.09
N ILE A 115 -8.84 1.60 16.79
CA ILE A 115 -8.63 0.33 17.51
C ILE A 115 -7.19 -0.17 17.34
N ASP A 116 -6.73 -0.88 18.38
CA ASP A 116 -5.34 -1.29 18.59
C ASP A 116 -4.38 -0.12 18.87
N GLY A 117 -4.89 1.12 18.92
CA GLY A 117 -4.11 2.31 19.19
C GLY A 117 -3.34 2.85 17.98
N ARG A 118 -3.73 2.47 16.75
CA ARG A 118 -3.01 2.81 15.50
C ARG A 118 -2.91 4.32 15.20
N LEU A 119 -3.70 5.14 15.88
CA LEU A 119 -3.60 6.60 15.80
C LEU A 119 -2.50 7.18 16.69
N GLY A 120 -2.05 6.47 17.73
CA GLY A 120 -0.98 6.96 18.60
C GLY A 120 -1.41 8.04 19.60
N LEU A 121 -2.72 8.15 19.88
CA LEU A 121 -3.34 9.22 20.67
C LEU A 121 -3.59 8.80 22.14
N ALA A 122 -2.89 7.79 22.65
CA ALA A 122 -3.05 7.15 23.97
C ALA A 122 -4.35 6.35 24.16
N GLU A 123 -5.40 6.72 23.45
CA GLU A 123 -6.72 6.09 23.46
C GLU A 123 -6.92 5.20 22.21
N ALA A 124 -8.02 4.45 22.15
CA ALA A 124 -8.32 3.51 21.05
C ALA A 124 -9.53 3.94 20.19
N GLU A 125 -10.08 5.11 20.49
CA GLU A 125 -11.22 5.70 19.83
C GLU A 125 -10.81 6.28 18.46
N GLY A 126 -11.67 6.10 17.47
CA GLY A 126 -11.47 6.72 16.17
C GLY A 126 -11.50 8.24 16.22
N ARG A 127 -10.98 8.88 15.18
CA ARG A 127 -11.01 10.33 14.98
C ARG A 127 -11.53 10.66 13.60
N LEU A 128 -12.59 11.46 13.54
CA LEU A 128 -13.18 11.93 12.27
C LEU A 128 -12.40 13.09 11.64
N LEU A 129 -11.50 13.72 12.41
CA LEU A 129 -10.65 14.82 12.00
C LEU A 129 -9.18 14.49 12.33
N PRO A 130 -8.21 14.99 11.55
CA PRO A 130 -6.79 14.96 11.89
C PRO A 130 -6.53 15.47 13.31
N GLU A 131 -5.90 14.65 14.15
CA GLU A 131 -5.50 15.03 15.50
C GLU A 131 -3.98 14.94 15.66
N LEU A 132 -3.41 15.93 16.35
CA LEU A 132 -1.97 16.00 16.63
C LEU A 132 -1.55 14.86 17.57
N VAL A 133 -0.56 14.08 17.13
CA VAL A 133 0.08 13.02 17.93
C VAL A 133 1.08 13.66 18.90
N SER A 134 0.56 14.21 19.99
CA SER A 134 1.32 14.98 20.98
C SER A 134 2.46 14.21 21.65
N ALA A 135 2.42 12.87 21.66
CA ALA A 135 3.49 12.02 22.17
C ALA A 135 4.82 12.13 21.40
N LEU A 136 4.80 12.64 20.16
CA LEU A 136 5.99 13.01 19.40
C LEU A 136 6.28 14.51 19.43
N GLY A 137 5.73 15.25 20.40
CA GLY A 137 6.01 16.67 20.59
C GLY A 137 7.52 16.94 20.74
N GLY A 138 8.05 17.84 19.91
CA GLY A 138 9.48 18.16 19.88
C GLY A 138 10.36 17.17 19.11
N VAL A 139 9.79 16.08 18.59
CA VAL A 139 10.46 15.17 17.66
C VAL A 139 10.14 15.60 16.24
N ARG A 140 11.16 15.82 15.42
CA ARG A 140 10.96 16.22 14.02
C ARG A 140 10.69 14.99 13.15
N VAL A 141 9.42 14.65 12.96
CA VAL A 141 9.00 13.58 12.04
C VAL A 141 9.22 14.02 10.60
N THR A 142 9.78 13.16 9.76
CA THR A 142 10.07 13.46 8.34
C THR A 142 9.53 12.42 7.37
N GLY A 143 9.16 11.24 7.85
CA GLY A 143 8.51 10.21 7.04
C GLY A 143 7.47 9.46 7.85
N VAL A 144 6.44 8.95 7.17
CA VAL A 144 5.37 8.14 7.74
C VAL A 144 5.07 6.94 6.85
N ALA A 145 4.68 5.83 7.45
CA ALA A 145 4.14 4.67 6.75
C ALA A 145 3.07 4.01 7.63
N ALA A 146 2.11 3.35 7.01
CA ALA A 146 1.01 2.71 7.70
C ALA A 146 0.71 1.36 7.06
N GLY A 147 0.58 0.35 7.91
CA GLY A 147 0.09 -0.97 7.53
C GLY A 147 -1.39 -1.09 7.89
N ARG A 148 -1.93 -2.30 7.76
CA ARG A 148 -3.36 -2.55 8.04
C ARG A 148 -3.78 -2.19 9.47
N TRP A 149 -2.95 -2.50 10.45
CA TRP A 149 -3.24 -2.28 11.89
C TRP A 149 -2.20 -1.46 12.64
N HIS A 150 -1.15 -0.96 11.99
CA HIS A 150 -0.04 -0.32 12.68
C HIS A 150 0.54 0.84 11.87
N SER A 151 1.30 1.67 12.56
CA SER A 151 1.80 2.94 12.06
C SER A 151 3.28 3.07 12.36
N LEU A 152 3.99 3.78 11.50
CA LEU A 152 5.42 4.04 11.57
C LEU A 152 5.69 5.53 11.36
N ALA A 153 6.67 6.05 12.09
CA ALA A 153 7.22 7.38 11.88
C ALA A 153 8.74 7.33 11.91
N ARG A 154 9.36 8.04 10.98
CA ARG A 154 10.80 8.25 10.92
C ARG A 154 11.13 9.70 11.20
N THR A 155 12.11 9.93 12.04
CA THR A 155 12.56 11.27 12.43
C THR A 155 13.68 11.78 11.51
N ALA A 156 13.97 13.07 11.60
CA ALA A 156 15.03 13.72 10.80
C ALA A 156 16.43 13.15 11.07
N ASP A 157 16.68 12.61 12.26
CA ASP A 157 17.92 11.93 12.66
C ASP A 157 17.89 10.40 12.40
N GLY A 158 16.86 9.92 11.72
CA GLY A 158 16.75 8.52 11.26
C GLY A 158 16.24 7.54 12.31
N ALA A 159 15.76 8.00 13.47
CA ALA A 159 15.12 7.14 14.45
C ALA A 159 13.74 6.65 13.95
N LEU A 160 13.40 5.41 14.28
CA LEU A 160 12.14 4.77 13.90
C LEU A 160 11.23 4.58 15.10
N TYR A 161 9.98 5.01 14.97
CA TYR A 161 8.91 4.79 15.93
C TYR A 161 7.82 3.93 15.32
N SER A 162 7.20 3.08 16.14
CA SER A 162 6.06 2.25 15.76
C SER A 162 5.00 2.19 16.84
N TRP A 163 3.74 2.05 16.42
CA TRP A 163 2.57 1.90 17.31
C TRP A 163 1.39 1.25 16.58
N GLY A 164 0.33 0.92 17.32
CA GLY A 164 -0.84 0.18 16.85
C GLY A 164 -0.83 -1.30 17.25
N GLY A 165 -1.39 -2.16 16.41
CA GLY A 165 -1.51 -3.59 16.64
C GLY A 165 -0.18 -4.33 16.70
N GLY A 166 0.09 -5.01 17.81
CA GLY A 166 1.36 -5.68 18.10
C GLY A 166 1.54 -7.09 17.53
N GLY A 167 0.43 -7.76 17.18
CA GLY A 167 0.44 -9.20 16.88
C GLY A 167 1.51 -9.63 15.87
N PHE A 168 2.11 -10.80 16.06
CA PHE A 168 3.27 -11.31 15.31
C PHE A 168 4.54 -10.46 15.41
N GLY A 169 4.58 -9.47 16.31
CA GLY A 169 5.73 -8.61 16.56
C GLY A 169 6.01 -7.56 15.50
N ARG A 170 5.00 -7.15 14.71
CA ARG A 170 5.17 -6.17 13.61
C ARG A 170 5.63 -4.78 14.05
N LEU A 171 5.56 -4.48 15.35
CA LEU A 171 6.10 -3.25 15.92
C LEU A 171 7.60 -3.34 16.20
N GLY A 172 8.19 -4.53 16.29
CA GLY A 172 9.65 -4.67 16.38
C GLY A 172 10.22 -4.40 17.79
N HIS A 173 9.42 -4.55 18.84
CA HIS A 173 9.83 -4.32 20.23
C HIS A 173 10.22 -5.61 20.98
N GLY A 174 10.25 -6.77 20.30
CA GLY A 174 10.64 -8.05 20.89
C GLY A 174 9.49 -8.82 21.54
N ASP A 175 8.26 -8.32 21.40
CA ASP A 175 7.02 -8.94 21.87
C ASP A 175 5.89 -8.71 20.86
N GLU A 176 4.67 -9.13 21.21
CA GLU A 176 3.46 -8.97 20.38
C GLU A 176 2.46 -7.95 20.95
N ALA A 177 2.89 -7.10 21.90
CA ALA A 177 1.99 -6.17 22.58
C ALA A 177 1.60 -5.01 21.66
N SER A 178 0.31 -4.65 21.65
CA SER A 178 -0.15 -3.43 20.98
C SER A 178 0.27 -2.19 21.77
N LEU A 179 0.66 -1.13 21.06
CA LEU A 179 1.12 0.12 21.65
C LEU A 179 0.23 1.27 21.21
N ARG A 180 -0.36 1.99 22.16
CA ARG A 180 -1.26 3.12 21.87
C ARG A 180 -0.55 4.46 21.67
N LEU A 181 0.77 4.46 21.78
CA LEU A 181 1.62 5.64 21.65
C LEU A 181 2.83 5.29 20.78
N PRO A 182 3.29 6.22 19.92
CA PRO A 182 4.54 6.06 19.20
C PRO A 182 5.67 5.70 20.15
N THR A 183 6.30 4.55 19.90
CA THR A 183 7.38 4.02 20.75
C THR A 183 8.62 3.79 19.90
N LEU A 184 9.78 4.22 20.40
CA LEU A 184 11.05 4.05 19.70
C LEU A 184 11.36 2.55 19.52
N VAL A 185 11.70 2.15 18.29
CA VAL A 185 12.16 0.80 17.97
C VAL A 185 13.61 0.66 18.42
N ALA A 186 13.80 0.34 19.69
CA ALA A 186 15.11 0.38 20.36
C ALA A 186 16.19 -0.45 19.65
N ALA A 187 15.81 -1.56 18.99
CA ALA A 187 16.71 -2.42 18.23
C ALA A 187 17.38 -1.74 17.01
N LEU A 188 16.83 -0.61 16.54
CA LEU A 188 17.40 0.23 15.49
C LEU A 188 17.99 1.53 16.03
N SER A 189 18.20 1.67 17.34
CA SER A 189 18.84 2.86 17.91
C SER A 189 20.25 3.03 17.34
N GLY A 190 20.55 4.24 16.84
CA GLY A 190 21.82 4.55 16.19
C GLY A 190 21.94 4.04 14.75
N VAL A 191 20.91 3.39 14.21
CA VAL A 191 20.78 3.09 12.78
C VAL A 191 19.99 4.21 12.13
N HIS A 192 20.57 4.87 11.12
CA HIS A 192 19.89 5.93 10.39
C HIS A 192 18.95 5.32 9.34
N VAL A 193 17.68 5.14 9.71
CA VAL A 193 16.62 4.73 8.78
C VAL A 193 16.40 5.85 7.77
N THR A 194 16.10 5.51 6.53
CA THR A 194 15.80 6.43 5.42
C THR A 194 14.50 6.07 4.71
N GLY A 195 14.11 4.78 4.70
CA GLY A 195 12.85 4.32 4.10
C GLY A 195 12.09 3.35 5.01
N MET A 196 10.77 3.33 4.87
CA MET A 196 9.87 2.45 5.62
C MET A 196 8.73 1.95 4.74
N ALA A 197 8.29 0.72 4.93
CA ALA A 197 7.01 0.24 4.40
C ALA A 197 6.37 -0.72 5.40
N ALA A 198 5.04 -0.74 5.39
CA ALA A 198 4.25 -1.53 6.30
C ALA A 198 3.20 -2.30 5.49
N GLY A 199 3.26 -3.62 5.55
CA GLY A 199 2.22 -4.47 4.98
C GLY A 199 1.09 -4.71 5.96
N ALA A 200 0.30 -5.76 5.72
CA ALA A 200 -0.78 -6.11 6.66
C ALA A 200 -0.19 -6.48 8.04
N HIS A 201 0.77 -7.40 8.07
CA HIS A 201 1.33 -7.98 9.30
C HIS A 201 2.85 -7.89 9.43
N HIS A 202 3.52 -7.12 8.57
CA HIS A 202 4.98 -7.05 8.55
C HIS A 202 5.44 -5.62 8.27
N THR A 203 6.70 -5.37 8.60
CA THR A 203 7.34 -4.07 8.49
C THR A 203 8.70 -4.23 7.82
N LEU A 204 9.03 -3.27 6.97
CA LEU A 204 10.31 -3.13 6.31
C LEU A 204 10.94 -1.78 6.68
N ALA A 205 12.25 -1.77 6.92
CA ALA A 205 13.02 -0.55 7.07
C ALA A 205 14.31 -0.59 6.24
N LEU A 206 14.60 0.53 5.58
CA LEU A 206 15.80 0.78 4.80
C LEU A 206 16.70 1.76 5.53
N THR A 207 17.99 1.48 5.60
CA THR A 207 18.99 2.40 6.18
C THR A 207 19.66 3.25 5.11
N ASP A 208 20.34 4.32 5.53
CA ASP A 208 21.24 5.12 4.68
C ASP A 208 22.37 4.31 4.01
N ALA A 209 22.85 3.27 4.69
CA ALA A 209 23.81 2.30 4.14
C ALA A 209 23.19 1.29 3.14
N GLY A 210 21.92 1.46 2.77
CA GLY A 210 21.20 0.57 1.84
C GLY A 210 20.89 -0.81 2.38
N ARG A 211 20.90 -1.00 3.72
CA ARG A 211 20.56 -2.27 4.37
C ARG A 211 19.06 -2.38 4.60
N LEU A 212 18.51 -3.53 4.28
CA LEU A 212 17.09 -3.84 4.47
C LEU A 212 16.89 -4.71 5.71
N TYR A 213 15.97 -4.26 6.56
CA TYR A 213 15.48 -4.97 7.74
C TYR A 213 14.01 -5.32 7.56
N SER A 214 13.61 -6.47 8.09
CA SER A 214 12.23 -6.96 8.06
C SER A 214 11.85 -7.60 9.38
N TRP A 215 10.60 -7.41 9.80
CA TRP A 215 10.03 -8.03 10.99
C TRP A 215 8.50 -8.12 10.95
N GLY A 216 7.91 -8.85 11.89
CA GLY A 216 6.49 -9.18 11.95
C GLY A 216 6.19 -10.63 11.59
N LEU A 217 5.05 -10.87 10.94
CA LEU A 217 4.61 -12.20 10.51
C LEU A 217 5.52 -12.77 9.40
N GLY A 218 6.03 -13.98 9.61
CA GLY A 218 6.88 -14.70 8.65
C GLY A 218 6.14 -15.48 7.56
N GLY A 219 4.84 -15.73 7.75
CA GLY A 219 4.02 -16.54 6.83
C GLY A 219 4.19 -16.16 5.36
N ASN A 220 4.21 -17.17 4.49
CA ASN A 220 4.52 -17.05 3.05
C ASN A 220 5.92 -16.54 2.73
N GLY A 221 6.80 -16.41 3.72
CA GLY A 221 8.16 -15.91 3.52
C GLY A 221 8.26 -14.41 3.29
N ARG A 222 7.22 -13.63 3.63
CA ARG A 222 7.16 -12.17 3.40
C ARG A 222 8.27 -11.36 4.09
N LEU A 223 9.03 -11.98 5.00
CA LEU A 223 10.21 -11.35 5.61
C LEU A 223 11.51 -11.62 4.85
N GLY A 224 11.54 -12.54 3.88
CA GLY A 224 12.71 -12.73 3.02
C GLY A 224 13.90 -13.45 3.69
N HIS A 225 13.71 -14.09 4.84
CA HIS A 225 14.78 -14.73 5.61
C HIS A 225 15.06 -16.19 5.21
N GLY A 226 14.35 -16.73 4.22
CA GLY A 226 14.48 -18.13 3.79
C GLY A 226 13.63 -19.12 4.61
N ASP A 227 12.74 -18.61 5.46
CA ASP A 227 11.80 -19.37 6.28
C ASP A 227 10.48 -18.61 6.44
N THR A 228 9.53 -19.21 7.17
CA THR A 228 8.21 -18.64 7.45
C THR A 228 8.05 -18.19 8.91
N GLU A 229 9.13 -18.14 9.69
CA GLU A 229 9.07 -17.84 11.12
C GLU A 229 8.90 -16.33 11.35
N PRO A 230 8.07 -15.92 12.33
CA PRO A 230 7.96 -14.51 12.67
C PRO A 230 9.29 -13.96 13.20
N ARG A 231 9.49 -12.65 13.07
CA ARG A 231 10.60 -11.93 13.71
C ARG A 231 10.01 -10.83 14.57
N LEU A 232 10.28 -10.88 15.87
CA LEU A 232 9.74 -9.89 16.82
C LEU A 232 10.61 -8.62 16.93
N LEU A 233 11.79 -8.65 16.32
CA LEU A 233 12.74 -7.55 16.26
C LEU A 233 13.16 -7.32 14.80
N PRO A 234 13.47 -6.06 14.42
CA PRO A 234 14.07 -5.74 13.13
C PRO A 234 15.28 -6.64 12.84
N THR A 235 15.16 -7.47 11.81
CA THR A 235 16.19 -8.45 11.46
C THR A 235 16.73 -8.11 10.07
N PRO A 236 18.05 -7.97 9.87
CA PRO A 236 18.61 -7.70 8.55
C PRO A 236 18.42 -8.91 7.64
N ILE A 237 18.11 -8.68 6.36
CA ILE A 237 17.94 -9.76 5.38
C ILE A 237 19.33 -10.28 4.96
N ALA A 238 19.74 -11.40 5.57
CA ALA A 238 21.10 -11.94 5.45
C ALA A 238 21.55 -12.22 4.01
N SER A 239 20.65 -12.70 3.13
CA SER A 239 20.97 -12.99 1.73
C SER A 239 21.38 -11.73 0.94
N LEU A 240 20.76 -10.58 1.21
CA LEU A 240 21.13 -9.29 0.60
C LEU A 240 22.47 -8.79 1.15
N VAL A 241 22.68 -8.93 2.47
CA VAL A 241 23.94 -8.52 3.12
C VAL A 241 25.12 -9.35 2.57
N GLN A 242 24.96 -10.67 2.47
CA GLN A 242 26.00 -11.58 1.97
C GLN A 242 26.33 -11.36 0.49
N SER A 243 25.34 -10.96 -0.31
CA SER A 243 25.53 -10.65 -1.73
C SER A 243 26.00 -9.21 -1.99
N GLY A 244 26.09 -8.37 -0.95
CA GLY A 244 26.50 -6.97 -1.08
C GLY A 244 25.49 -6.11 -1.85
N VAL A 245 24.22 -6.53 -1.91
CA VAL A 245 23.16 -5.77 -2.58
C VAL A 245 22.79 -4.53 -1.76
N VAL A 246 22.79 -3.38 -2.42
CA VAL A 246 22.36 -2.10 -1.86
C VAL A 246 20.94 -1.80 -2.32
N VAL A 247 20.03 -1.60 -1.37
CA VAL A 247 18.62 -1.26 -1.64
C VAL A 247 18.45 0.26 -1.63
N THR A 248 17.60 0.79 -2.52
CA THR A 248 17.29 2.23 -2.62
C THR A 248 15.80 2.54 -2.49
N CYS A 249 14.91 1.57 -2.69
CA CYS A 249 13.47 1.75 -2.54
C CYS A 249 12.84 0.44 -2.05
N LEU A 250 11.74 0.54 -1.33
CA LEU A 250 10.98 -0.59 -0.80
C LEU A 250 9.47 -0.33 -0.93
N ALA A 251 8.71 -1.43 -0.97
CA ALA A 251 7.26 -1.40 -0.82
C ALA A 251 6.80 -2.69 -0.14
N ALA A 252 5.64 -2.63 0.52
CA ALA A 252 5.04 -3.77 1.19
C ALA A 252 3.57 -3.86 0.76
N GLY A 253 3.17 -5.02 0.25
CA GLY A 253 1.76 -5.33 0.05
C GLY A 253 1.16 -6.03 1.26
N ALA A 254 -0.02 -6.62 1.12
CA ALA A 254 -0.65 -7.33 2.23
C ALA A 254 0.22 -8.50 2.74
N HIS A 255 0.73 -9.30 1.82
CA HIS A 255 1.42 -10.57 2.10
C HIS A 255 2.76 -10.74 1.36
N HIS A 256 3.25 -9.68 0.71
CA HIS A 256 4.49 -9.71 -0.08
C HIS A 256 5.26 -8.39 0.07
N SER A 257 6.51 -8.40 -0.39
CA SER A 257 7.44 -7.29 -0.25
C SER A 257 8.25 -7.10 -1.52
N LEU A 258 8.62 -5.84 -1.77
CA LEU A 258 9.38 -5.41 -2.94
C LEU A 258 10.59 -4.61 -2.47
N ALA A 259 11.69 -4.73 -3.20
CA ALA A 259 12.84 -3.85 -3.08
C ALA A 259 13.41 -3.51 -4.45
N VAL A 260 13.94 -2.30 -4.59
CA VAL A 260 14.71 -1.88 -5.77
C VAL A 260 16.15 -1.66 -5.34
N THR A 261 17.09 -2.21 -6.11
CA THR A 261 18.53 -2.05 -5.83
C THR A 261 19.07 -0.75 -6.43
N ASP A 262 20.26 -0.34 -6.00
CA ASP A 262 21.03 0.78 -6.58
C ASP A 262 21.34 0.59 -8.08
N GLN A 263 21.39 -0.65 -8.54
CA GLN A 263 21.51 -1.02 -9.96
C GLN A 263 20.17 -1.02 -10.72
N GLY A 264 19.06 -0.67 -10.05
CA GLY A 264 17.72 -0.63 -10.62
C GLY A 264 17.09 -2.00 -10.88
N ALA A 265 17.56 -3.04 -10.18
CA ALA A 265 16.94 -4.37 -10.21
C ALA A 265 15.76 -4.42 -9.24
N LEU A 266 14.64 -4.99 -9.69
CA LEU A 266 13.48 -5.26 -8.85
C LEU A 266 13.58 -6.64 -8.21
N LEU A 267 13.44 -6.70 -6.90
CA LEU A 267 13.36 -7.92 -6.10
C LEU A 267 11.96 -8.04 -5.48
N THR A 268 11.39 -9.25 -5.48
CA THR A 268 10.11 -9.54 -4.82
C THR A 268 10.18 -10.85 -4.05
N TRP A 269 9.45 -10.92 -2.92
CA TRP A 269 9.32 -12.10 -2.07
C TRP A 269 8.03 -12.07 -1.26
N GLY A 270 7.65 -13.20 -0.65
CA GLY A 270 6.39 -13.38 0.07
C GLY A 270 5.41 -14.30 -0.65
N ASP A 271 4.12 -14.03 -0.46
CA ASP A 271 3.02 -14.80 -1.07
C ASP A 271 3.09 -14.82 -2.59
N GLY A 272 3.07 -16.01 -3.18
CA GLY A 272 3.09 -16.22 -4.63
C GLY A 272 1.72 -16.07 -5.30
N GLY A 273 0.64 -16.11 -4.52
CA GLY A 273 -0.74 -16.18 -5.01
C GLY A 273 -1.12 -15.04 -5.98
N GLY A 274 -1.91 -15.35 -7.01
CA GLY A 274 -2.37 -14.37 -8.00
C GLY A 274 -1.25 -13.75 -8.86
N GLY A 275 -0.05 -14.34 -8.87
CA GLY A 275 1.09 -13.85 -9.66
C GLY A 275 1.71 -12.54 -9.16
N ARG A 276 1.39 -12.10 -7.93
CA ARG A 276 1.83 -10.80 -7.36
C ARG A 276 3.34 -10.61 -7.29
N LEU A 277 4.11 -11.70 -7.27
CA LEU A 277 5.58 -11.62 -7.24
C LEU A 277 6.19 -11.33 -8.61
N GLY A 278 5.48 -11.57 -9.71
CA GLY A 278 5.99 -11.29 -11.06
C GLY A 278 7.07 -12.25 -11.58
N HIS A 279 7.33 -13.37 -10.89
CA HIS A 279 8.36 -14.35 -11.27
C HIS A 279 8.00 -15.22 -12.47
N GLY A 280 6.74 -15.16 -12.94
CA GLY A 280 6.23 -16.03 -13.99
C GLY A 280 6.12 -17.50 -13.55
N ASP A 281 5.47 -18.32 -14.37
CA ASP A 281 5.27 -19.75 -14.09
C ASP A 281 6.62 -20.50 -14.05
N ILE A 282 7.03 -20.97 -12.87
CA ILE A 282 8.24 -21.80 -12.73
C ILE A 282 8.08 -23.23 -13.27
N ASN A 283 6.98 -23.61 -13.94
CA ASN A 283 6.75 -24.97 -14.43
C ASN A 283 5.91 -25.08 -15.72
N ALA A 284 6.38 -24.46 -16.80
CA ALA A 284 5.80 -24.63 -18.15
C ALA A 284 5.89 -26.07 -18.72
N LEU A 285 6.56 -27.01 -18.03
CA LEU A 285 6.75 -28.40 -18.50
C LEU A 285 5.72 -29.40 -17.97
N VAL A 286 4.90 -29.05 -16.97
CA VAL A 286 4.00 -30.02 -16.30
C VAL A 286 2.55 -29.56 -16.15
N GLY A 287 2.18 -28.37 -16.63
CA GLY A 287 0.79 -27.90 -16.58
C GLY A 287 0.24 -27.71 -15.16
N VAL A 288 1.12 -27.54 -14.17
CA VAL A 288 0.77 -27.21 -12.79
C VAL A 288 1.16 -25.76 -12.56
N TYR A 289 0.18 -24.88 -12.36
CA TYR A 289 0.41 -23.51 -11.87
C TYR A 289 0.90 -23.62 -10.43
N ILE A 290 2.19 -23.36 -10.21
CA ILE A 290 2.72 -23.24 -8.85
C ILE A 290 3.03 -21.76 -8.65
N GLU A 291 2.03 -21.04 -8.15
CA GLU A 291 2.17 -19.72 -7.54
C GLU A 291 2.94 -19.88 -6.22
N ALA A 292 4.23 -20.21 -6.33
CA ALA A 292 5.05 -20.56 -5.19
C ALA A 292 5.41 -19.31 -4.38
N ASP A 293 5.21 -19.41 -3.07
CA ASP A 293 5.77 -18.46 -2.11
C ASP A 293 7.29 -18.37 -2.30
N CYS A 294 7.78 -17.15 -2.26
CA CYS A 294 9.20 -16.88 -2.40
C CYS A 294 9.75 -16.43 -1.05
N LEU A 295 10.57 -17.27 -0.43
CA LEU A 295 11.00 -17.06 0.95
C LEU A 295 12.23 -16.13 1.09
N VAL A 296 12.82 -15.71 -0.03
CA VAL A 296 13.99 -14.81 -0.08
C VAL A 296 13.81 -13.78 -1.19
N PRO A 297 14.38 -12.56 -1.06
CA PRO A 297 14.34 -11.58 -2.14
C PRO A 297 14.88 -12.16 -3.45
N THR A 298 14.00 -12.24 -4.44
CA THR A 298 14.31 -12.86 -5.74
C THR A 298 14.14 -11.83 -6.85
N PRO A 299 15.09 -11.72 -7.81
CA PRO A 299 14.95 -10.81 -8.94
C PRO A 299 13.74 -11.13 -9.83
N VAL A 300 12.99 -10.11 -10.20
CA VAL A 300 11.94 -10.22 -11.22
C VAL A 300 12.59 -10.21 -12.59
N GLU A 301 12.83 -11.40 -13.14
CA GLU A 301 13.57 -11.58 -14.40
C GLU A 301 12.93 -10.86 -15.59
N ALA A 302 11.60 -10.77 -15.63
CA ALA A 302 10.86 -10.04 -16.67
C ALA A 302 11.18 -8.53 -16.69
N MET A 303 11.71 -7.96 -15.61
CA MET A 303 12.08 -6.55 -15.50
C MET A 303 13.60 -6.31 -15.52
N ARG A 304 14.40 -7.34 -15.81
CA ARG A 304 15.86 -7.23 -15.86
C ARG A 304 16.28 -6.20 -16.91
N GLY A 305 17.13 -5.24 -16.50
CA GLY A 305 17.68 -4.21 -17.39
C GLY A 305 16.75 -3.02 -17.65
N LEU A 306 15.55 -2.98 -17.08
CA LEU A 306 14.62 -1.87 -17.24
C LEU A 306 14.91 -0.67 -16.32
N CYS A 307 15.87 -0.81 -15.39
CA CYS A 307 16.24 0.23 -14.42
C CYS A 307 15.02 0.78 -13.68
N VAL A 308 14.41 -0.07 -12.85
CA VAL A 308 13.30 0.33 -11.97
C VAL A 308 13.81 1.39 -10.99
N VAL A 309 13.01 2.43 -10.76
CA VAL A 309 13.34 3.54 -9.85
C VAL A 309 12.31 3.73 -8.74
N ALA A 310 11.11 3.18 -8.89
CA ALA A 310 10.10 3.21 -7.84
C ALA A 310 9.12 2.06 -7.97
N VAL A 311 8.53 1.69 -6.83
CA VAL A 311 7.60 0.58 -6.69
C VAL A 311 6.46 0.93 -5.74
N SER A 312 5.31 0.30 -5.94
CA SER A 312 4.20 0.29 -5.00
C SER A 312 3.56 -1.10 -5.03
N ALA A 313 2.99 -1.50 -3.89
CA ALA A 313 2.35 -2.79 -3.71
C ALA A 313 0.99 -2.58 -3.05
N GLY A 314 -0.05 -3.13 -3.68
CA GLY A 314 -1.38 -3.23 -3.10
C GLY A 314 -1.56 -4.54 -2.35
N GLU A 315 -2.82 -4.95 -2.17
CA GLU A 315 -3.14 -6.24 -1.55
C GLU A 315 -2.54 -7.40 -2.36
N GLU A 316 -2.99 -7.53 -3.61
CA GLU A 316 -2.65 -8.63 -4.52
C GLU A 316 -1.91 -8.18 -5.81
N HIS A 317 -1.51 -6.91 -5.92
CA HIS A 317 -0.93 -6.34 -7.14
C HIS A 317 0.26 -5.41 -6.87
N CYS A 318 1.03 -5.16 -7.92
CA CYS A 318 2.22 -4.32 -7.90
C CYS A 318 2.21 -3.29 -9.03
N LEU A 319 2.92 -2.20 -8.80
CA LEU A 319 3.26 -1.18 -9.80
C LEU A 319 4.77 -0.92 -9.71
N ALA A 320 5.45 -0.82 -10.85
CA ALA A 320 6.83 -0.37 -10.93
C ALA A 320 6.98 0.71 -12.00
N VAL A 321 7.82 1.70 -11.72
CA VAL A 321 8.18 2.76 -12.67
C VAL A 321 9.67 2.68 -12.97
N THR A 322 10.02 2.75 -14.25
CA THR A 322 11.38 2.71 -14.76
C THR A 322 11.95 4.11 -14.98
N ARG A 323 13.28 4.21 -15.05
CA ARG A 323 13.99 5.50 -15.19
C ARG A 323 13.58 6.30 -16.43
N ASP A 324 13.18 5.61 -17.50
CA ASP A 324 12.70 6.20 -18.75
C ASP A 324 11.21 6.65 -18.70
N GLY A 325 10.52 6.37 -17.59
CA GLY A 325 9.15 6.79 -17.35
C GLY A 325 8.07 5.78 -17.76
N ALA A 326 8.45 4.56 -18.15
CA ALA A 326 7.48 3.48 -18.31
C ALA A 326 7.00 2.96 -16.96
N ALA A 327 5.73 2.55 -16.91
CA ALA A 327 5.07 1.98 -15.76
C ALA A 327 4.56 0.58 -16.11
N TYR A 328 4.72 -0.33 -15.16
CA TYR A 328 4.37 -1.75 -15.27
C TYR A 328 3.49 -2.14 -14.11
N THR A 329 2.41 -2.86 -14.38
CA THR A 329 1.52 -3.43 -13.37
C THR A 329 1.42 -4.95 -13.54
N TRP A 330 1.33 -5.69 -12.43
CA TRP A 330 1.11 -7.13 -12.42
C TRP A 330 0.46 -7.58 -11.09
N GLY A 331 0.03 -8.84 -11.02
CA GLY A 331 -0.70 -9.42 -9.89
C GLY A 331 -2.11 -9.85 -10.27
N ASP A 332 -3.01 -9.95 -9.28
CA ASP A 332 -4.36 -10.45 -9.51
C ASP A 332 -5.21 -9.47 -10.34
N TYR A 333 -5.90 -10.03 -11.34
CA TYR A 333 -6.79 -9.34 -12.28
C TYR A 333 -8.26 -9.41 -11.84
N GLY A 334 -8.52 -9.35 -10.53
CA GLY A 334 -9.86 -9.45 -9.92
C GLY A 334 -10.95 -8.58 -10.57
N ARG A 335 -12.22 -8.72 -10.12
CA ARG A 335 -13.39 -8.09 -10.78
C ARG A 335 -13.27 -6.58 -11.00
N GLU A 336 -12.50 -5.91 -10.14
CA GLU A 336 -12.18 -4.49 -10.16
C GLU A 336 -10.86 -4.28 -10.96
N SER A 337 -10.88 -3.48 -12.02
CA SER A 337 -9.78 -3.31 -12.97
C SER A 337 -8.61 -2.46 -12.42
N THR A 338 -8.01 -2.88 -11.30
CA THR A 338 -6.92 -2.18 -10.58
C THR A 338 -5.63 -2.05 -11.38
N LEU A 339 -5.40 -2.92 -12.36
CA LEU A 339 -4.18 -2.93 -13.17
C LEU A 339 -4.18 -1.92 -14.34
N GLY A 340 -5.30 -1.23 -14.59
CA GLY A 340 -5.40 -0.20 -15.62
C GLY A 340 -5.27 -0.72 -17.06
N VAL A 341 -5.56 -2.01 -17.29
CA VAL A 341 -5.51 -2.64 -18.63
C VAL A 341 -6.93 -2.94 -19.14
N PRO A 342 -7.31 -2.51 -20.36
CA PRO A 342 -8.64 -2.74 -20.90
C PRO A 342 -9.00 -4.23 -21.03
N ARG A 343 -10.20 -4.62 -20.61
CA ARG A 343 -10.73 -5.96 -20.94
C ARG A 343 -10.98 -6.05 -22.44
N HIS A 344 -10.24 -6.90 -23.15
CA HIS A 344 -10.63 -7.30 -24.50
C HIS A 344 -11.91 -8.14 -24.42
N GLY A 345 -13.02 -7.62 -24.95
CA GLY A 345 -14.35 -8.20 -24.83
C GLY A 345 -14.46 -9.61 -25.43
N GLY A 346 -14.78 -10.59 -24.58
CA GLY A 346 -15.47 -11.81 -24.97
C GLY A 346 -16.94 -11.69 -24.58
N GLY A 347 -17.84 -11.66 -25.58
CA GLY A 347 -19.26 -11.42 -25.40
C GLY A 347 -19.97 -12.43 -24.50
N GLY A 348 -21.00 -11.95 -23.80
CA GLY A 348 -21.87 -12.76 -22.94
C GLY A 348 -22.78 -13.72 -23.72
N GLY A 349 -23.13 -14.81 -23.04
CA GLY A 349 -24.19 -15.74 -23.43
C GLY A 349 -24.46 -16.70 -22.27
N ALA A 350 -25.66 -16.65 -21.72
CA ALA A 350 -26.13 -17.56 -20.68
C ALA A 350 -26.37 -18.98 -21.23
N GLY A 351 -26.08 -20.00 -20.43
CA GLY A 351 -26.68 -21.34 -20.57
C GLY A 351 -25.69 -22.51 -20.66
N GLY A 352 -25.62 -23.30 -19.57
CA GLY A 352 -25.57 -24.77 -19.55
C GLY A 352 -24.38 -25.51 -20.20
N GLY A 353 -23.76 -26.39 -19.41
CA GLY A 353 -23.10 -27.61 -19.91
C GLY A 353 -21.60 -27.67 -19.65
N ALA A 354 -21.20 -28.65 -18.85
CA ALA A 354 -19.82 -29.13 -18.76
C ALA A 354 -19.34 -29.64 -20.12
N GLY A 355 -18.12 -29.30 -20.51
CA GLY A 355 -17.46 -29.87 -21.68
C GLY A 355 -16.53 -28.89 -22.39
N ASP A 356 -15.24 -29.06 -22.15
CA ASP A 356 -14.12 -28.81 -23.07
C ASP A 356 -14.30 -27.71 -24.13
N ALA A 357 -13.64 -26.56 -23.90
CA ALA A 357 -13.18 -25.71 -24.97
C ALA A 357 -11.86 -25.04 -24.58
N MET A 358 -10.77 -25.67 -25.02
CA MET A 358 -9.45 -25.05 -25.16
C MET A 358 -9.55 -23.60 -25.64
N ARG A 359 -9.07 -22.66 -24.81
CA ARG A 359 -8.57 -21.36 -25.27
C ARG A 359 -7.34 -20.98 -24.46
N GLY A 360 -6.18 -21.33 -25.02
CA GLY A 360 -4.97 -20.52 -25.17
C GLY A 360 -4.35 -19.83 -23.94
N PRO A 361 -3.04 -19.53 -23.99
CA PRO A 361 -2.33 -18.93 -22.87
C PRO A 361 -2.94 -17.55 -22.56
N LEU A 362 -3.39 -17.35 -21.33
CA LEU A 362 -3.52 -16.01 -20.76
C LEU A 362 -2.12 -15.43 -20.72
N ARG A 363 -1.77 -14.67 -21.77
CA ARG A 363 -0.58 -13.85 -21.78
C ARG A 363 -0.71 -12.88 -20.62
N TYR A 364 0.08 -13.08 -19.56
CA TYR A 364 0.44 -12.01 -18.63
C TYR A 364 1.28 -11.01 -19.41
N GLY A 365 0.59 -10.20 -20.22
CA GLY A 365 1.19 -9.05 -20.86
C GLY A 365 1.26 -7.95 -19.82
N GLY A 366 2.41 -7.80 -19.17
CA GLY A 366 2.76 -6.52 -18.56
C GLY A 366 2.68 -5.46 -19.65
N VAL A 367 1.65 -4.63 -19.62
CA VAL A 367 1.53 -3.53 -20.57
C VAL A 367 2.37 -2.39 -20.03
N ALA A 368 3.48 -2.09 -20.70
CA ALA A 368 4.25 -0.89 -20.44
C ALA A 368 3.38 0.33 -20.79
N MET A 369 2.99 1.12 -19.79
CA MET A 369 2.31 2.40 -19.97
C MET A 369 3.34 3.52 -19.79
N ASP A 370 3.50 4.42 -20.76
CA ASP A 370 4.36 5.60 -20.61
C ASP A 370 3.68 6.61 -19.66
N LEU A 371 4.09 6.62 -18.40
CA LEU A 371 3.57 7.49 -17.34
C LEU A 371 4.66 8.43 -16.82
N ARG A 372 5.36 9.13 -17.73
CA ARG A 372 6.39 10.14 -17.41
C ARG A 372 6.01 11.19 -16.33
N PHE A 373 4.72 11.36 -16.01
CA PHE A 373 4.25 12.25 -14.95
C PHE A 373 4.29 11.65 -13.53
N MET A 374 4.45 10.33 -13.37
CA MET A 374 4.46 9.63 -12.07
C MET A 374 5.83 9.70 -11.36
N ARG A 375 6.86 10.25 -12.01
CA ARG A 375 8.23 10.35 -11.46
C ARG A 375 8.26 11.06 -10.10
N ASP A 376 7.35 12.01 -9.90
CA ASP A 376 7.27 12.80 -8.66
C ASP A 376 6.40 12.11 -7.59
N ALA A 377 5.36 11.35 -7.97
CA ALA A 377 4.48 10.64 -7.04
C ALA A 377 5.13 9.40 -6.41
N ALA A 378 6.04 8.76 -7.14
CA ALA A 378 6.75 7.57 -6.68
C ALA A 378 7.86 7.90 -5.65
N ALA A 379 8.17 9.19 -5.47
CA ALA A 379 9.02 9.66 -4.38
C ALA A 379 8.35 9.53 -2.99
N ALA A 380 7.04 9.27 -2.92
CA ALA A 380 6.33 9.06 -1.66
C ALA A 380 6.74 7.79 -0.88
N CYS A 381 7.41 6.83 -1.54
CA CYS A 381 8.01 5.67 -0.87
C CYS A 381 9.47 5.92 -0.42
N VAL A 382 10.04 7.09 -0.71
CA VAL A 382 11.46 7.44 -0.49
C VAL A 382 11.64 8.80 0.23
N GLY A 383 10.57 9.53 0.52
CA GLY A 383 10.57 10.82 1.23
C GLY A 383 10.33 10.68 2.73
#